data_AF-A0A0K2RNB7-F1
#
_entry.id   AF-A0A0K2RNB7-F1
#
_cell.length_a   1.000
_cell.length_b   1.000
_cell.length_c   1.000
_cell.angle_alpha   90.00
_cell.angle_beta   90.00
_cell.angle_gamma   90.00
#
_symmetry.space_group_name_H-M   'P 1'
#
loop_
_entity.id
_entity.type
_entity.pdbx_description
1 polymer ?
#
loop_
_entity_poly.entity_id
_entity_poly.type
_entity_poly.pdbx_seq_one_letter_code
_entity_poly.pdbx_strand_id
1 'polypeptide(L)'
;MEGIRGTQLMETGSPVGGAAPLSGAWVRDVIDALTSFRPALPNGTVPDGRAELIDQLRALEDLKSAAAAAQARIAVSFDAAQRSAETNLGVPADERGRGVAAQIALARRESPPKDPGC
;
A
#
# COMPACT_ATOMS: atom_id res chain seq x y z
N MET A 1 -54.53 -10.69 16.36
CA MET A 1 -53.46 -11.24 17.22
C MET A 1 -52.36 -11.68 16.26
N GLU A 2 -51.55 -10.76 15.76
CA GLU A 2 -50.39 -10.19 16.47
C GLU A 2 -49.56 -11.36 17.06
N GLY A 3 -48.35 -11.68 16.64
CA GLY A 3 -47.36 -11.02 15.83
C GLY A 3 -46.05 -11.73 16.17
N ILE A 4 -45.21 -11.99 15.17
CA ILE A 4 -43.76 -12.15 15.39
C ILE A 4 -43.06 -11.98 14.05
N ARG A 5 -42.84 -10.72 13.69
CA ARG A 5 -41.72 -10.33 12.82
C ARG A 5 -40.46 -10.44 13.67
N GLY A 6 -39.84 -11.61 13.63
CA GLY A 6 -38.48 -11.80 14.12
C GLY A 6 -37.53 -11.02 13.21
N THR A 7 -37.03 -9.92 13.72
CA THR A 7 -35.97 -9.09 13.16
C THR A 7 -34.77 -9.93 12.74
N GLN A 8 -34.62 -10.12 11.42
CA GLN A 8 -33.36 -10.57 10.85
C GLN A 8 -32.36 -9.42 10.96
N LEU A 9 -31.50 -9.51 11.96
CA LEU A 9 -30.32 -8.68 12.10
C LEU A 9 -29.46 -8.87 10.85
N MET A 10 -29.44 -7.85 10.00
CA MET A 10 -28.35 -7.63 9.06
C MET A 10 -27.13 -7.28 9.90
N GLU A 11 -26.42 -8.31 10.35
CA GLU A 11 -25.03 -8.20 10.78
C GLU A 11 -24.23 -7.77 9.54
N THR A 12 -24.10 -6.47 9.33
CA THR A 12 -23.01 -5.92 8.52
C THR A 12 -21.75 -6.12 9.33
N GLY A 13 -21.23 -7.35 9.30
CA GLY A 13 -19.92 -7.68 9.84
C GLY A 13 -18.89 -6.80 9.12
N SER A 14 -18.48 -5.73 9.78
CA SER A 14 -17.26 -5.02 9.42
C SER A 14 -16.11 -6.01 9.54
N PRO A 15 -15.20 -6.13 8.54
CA PRO A 15 -14.03 -6.97 8.70
C PRO A 15 -13.04 -6.27 9.64
N VAL A 16 -13.27 -6.42 10.94
CA VAL A 16 -12.28 -6.11 11.97
C VAL A 16 -11.28 -7.25 11.98
N GLY A 17 -10.05 -6.99 11.52
CA GLY A 17 -8.88 -7.77 11.92
C GLY A 17 -8.53 -9.00 11.07
N GLY A 18 -8.91 -9.05 9.80
CA GLY A 18 -8.27 -9.94 8.83
C GLY A 18 -7.31 -9.13 7.98
N ALA A 19 -6.05 -9.56 7.83
CA ALA A 19 -5.15 -9.01 6.82
C ALA A 19 -5.78 -9.26 5.44
N ALA A 20 -6.64 -8.35 5.00
CA ALA A 20 -7.17 -8.38 3.66
C ALA A 20 -5.95 -8.39 2.73
N PRO A 21 -5.86 -9.34 1.79
CA PRO A 21 -4.76 -9.32 0.84
C PRO A 21 -4.77 -7.95 0.18
N LEU A 22 -3.59 -7.34 0.00
CA LEU A 22 -3.39 -6.12 -0.79
C LEU A 22 -3.72 -6.44 -2.25
N SER A 23 -5.00 -6.68 -2.55
CA SER A 23 -5.48 -6.98 -3.88
C SER A 23 -5.31 -5.73 -4.72
N GLY A 24 -4.92 -5.91 -5.99
CA GLY A 24 -4.74 -4.77 -6.88
C GLY A 24 -6.00 -3.91 -7.03
N ALA A 25 -7.20 -4.50 -6.85
CA ALA A 25 -8.47 -3.77 -6.88
C ALA A 25 -8.60 -2.81 -5.70
N TRP A 26 -8.42 -3.31 -4.47
CA TRP A 26 -8.49 -2.48 -3.27
C TRP A 26 -7.45 -1.35 -3.27
N VAL A 27 -6.22 -1.64 -3.71
CA VAL A 27 -5.17 -0.60 -3.81
C VAL A 27 -5.58 0.50 -4.80
N ARG A 28 -6.24 0.17 -5.91
CA ARG A 28 -6.75 1.19 -6.85
C ARG A 28 -7.86 2.03 -6.25
N ASP A 29 -8.80 1.43 -5.53
CA ASP A 29 -9.88 2.18 -4.87
C ASP A 29 -9.33 3.18 -3.84
N VAL A 30 -8.30 2.78 -3.07
CA VAL A 30 -7.58 3.68 -2.15
C VAL A 30 -6.88 4.81 -2.91
N ILE A 31 -6.22 4.51 -4.03
CA ILE A 31 -5.57 5.54 -4.87
C ILE A 31 -6.60 6.54 -5.41
N ASP A 32 -7.75 6.07 -5.89
CA ASP A 32 -8.81 6.93 -6.42
C ASP A 32 -9.42 7.81 -5.31
N ALA A 33 -9.61 7.25 -4.11
CA ALA A 33 -10.03 8.02 -2.93
C ALA A 33 -9.02 9.10 -2.56
N LEU A 34 -7.72 8.79 -2.53
CA LEU A 34 -6.65 9.77 -2.25
C LEU A 34 -6.53 10.84 -3.34
N THR A 35 -6.76 10.47 -4.61
CA THR A 35 -6.68 11.41 -5.74
C THR A 35 -7.86 12.38 -5.74
N SER A 36 -9.05 11.91 -5.35
CA SER A 36 -10.26 12.73 -5.22
C SER A 36 -10.32 13.53 -3.92
N PHE A 37 -9.53 13.15 -2.90
CA PHE A 37 -9.49 13.83 -1.62
C PHE A 37 -9.18 15.33 -1.78
N ARG A 38 -10.04 16.16 -1.21
CA ARG A 38 -9.86 17.61 -1.07
C ARG A 38 -9.94 17.95 0.42
N PRO A 39 -8.91 18.54 1.03
CA PRO A 39 -9.01 19.01 2.40
C PRO A 39 -10.06 20.13 2.45
N ALA A 40 -11.12 19.93 3.23
CA ALA A 40 -12.12 20.96 3.45
C ALA A 40 -11.51 22.06 4.34
N LEU A 41 -11.51 23.30 3.87
CA LEU A 41 -11.37 24.45 4.75
C LEU A 41 -12.79 24.78 5.23
N PRO A 42 -13.15 24.55 6.50
CA PRO A 42 -14.43 25.04 6.99
C PRO A 42 -14.47 26.56 6.78
N ASN A 43 -15.50 27.01 6.06
CA ASN A 43 -15.73 28.42 5.70
C ASN A 43 -15.60 29.31 6.94
N GLY A 44 -14.47 30.00 7.06
CA GLY A 44 -14.23 31.10 8.00
C GLY A 44 -14.36 30.77 9.50
N THR A 45 -13.26 30.94 10.23
CA THR A 45 -13.22 31.16 11.70
C THR A 45 -13.55 29.98 12.64
N VAL A 46 -12.76 28.90 12.61
CA VAL A 46 -12.60 28.03 13.81
C VAL A 46 -11.15 27.57 14.02
N PRO A 47 -10.62 27.59 15.26
CA PRO A 47 -9.33 26.97 15.62
C PRO A 47 -9.27 25.48 15.28
N ASP A 48 -10.41 24.79 15.35
CA ASP A 48 -10.52 23.32 15.29
C ASP A 48 -10.21 22.76 13.89
N GLY A 49 -10.48 23.51 12.82
CA GLY A 49 -10.16 23.08 11.45
C GLY A 49 -8.66 22.94 11.19
N ARG A 50 -7.79 23.63 11.96
CA ARG A 50 -6.32 23.49 11.81
C ARG A 50 -5.82 22.19 12.44
N ALA A 51 -6.38 21.80 13.58
CA ALA A 51 -6.04 20.53 14.22
C ALA A 51 -6.46 19.35 13.34
N GLU A 52 -7.66 19.43 12.76
CA GLU A 52 -8.17 18.41 11.84
C GLU A 52 -7.27 18.23 10.60
N LEU A 53 -6.79 19.33 9.99
CA LEU A 53 -5.84 19.25 8.87
C LEU A 53 -4.52 18.57 9.26
N ILE A 54 -4.02 18.81 10.47
CA ILE A 54 -2.81 18.15 10.97
C ILE A 54 -3.05 16.66 11.19
N ASP A 55 -4.21 16.28 11.72
CA ASP A 55 -4.55 14.87 11.94
C ASP A 55 -4.76 14.13 10.60
N GLN A 56 -5.39 14.79 9.61
CA GLN A 56 -5.46 14.27 8.24
C GLN A 56 -4.06 14.07 7.63
N LEU A 57 -3.15 15.03 7.80
CA LEU A 57 -1.77 14.92 7.33
C LEU A 57 -1.03 13.76 8.01
N ARG A 58 -1.16 13.60 9.33
CA ARG A 58 -0.55 12.49 10.08
C ARG A 58 -1.05 11.14 9.57
N ALA A 59 -2.36 10.99 9.36
CA ALA A 59 -2.94 9.76 8.84
C ALA A 59 -2.39 9.41 7.44
N LEU A 60 -2.18 10.40 6.56
CA LEU A 60 -1.57 10.19 5.25
C LEU A 60 -0.09 9.78 5.36
N GLU A 61 0.65 10.35 6.31
CA GLU A 61 2.04 9.98 6.59
C GLU A 61 2.17 8.55 7.13
N ASP A 62 1.24 8.13 8.00
CA ASP A 62 1.16 6.76 8.50
C ASP A 62 0.86 5.78 7.37
N LEU A 63 -0.11 6.11 6.49
CA LEU A 63 -0.44 5.32 5.31
C LEU A 63 0.77 5.17 4.38
N LYS A 64 1.47 6.28 4.10
CA LYS A 64 2.69 6.28 3.28
C LYS A 64 3.76 5.37 3.88
N SER A 65 3.98 5.46 5.19
CA SER A 65 4.97 4.65 5.90
C SER A 65 4.60 3.16 5.87
N ALA A 66 3.33 2.83 6.07
CA ALA A 66 2.84 1.45 5.97
C ALA A 66 3.00 0.89 4.54
N ALA A 67 2.71 1.69 3.52
CA ALA A 67 2.91 1.32 2.12
C ALA A 67 4.39 1.06 1.81
N ALA A 68 5.30 1.94 2.26
CA ALA A 68 6.74 1.76 2.10
C ALA A 68 7.24 0.47 2.77
N ALA A 69 6.77 0.17 3.99
CA ALA A 69 7.10 -1.08 4.67
C ALA A 69 6.60 -2.31 3.91
N ALA A 70 5.40 -2.24 3.31
CA ALA A 70 4.89 -3.31 2.45
C ALA A 70 5.74 -3.49 1.17
N GLN A 71 6.14 -2.40 0.51
CA GLN A 71 7.04 -2.43 -0.65
C GLN A 71 8.39 -3.06 -0.32
N ALA A 72 8.95 -2.78 0.86
CA ALA A 72 10.20 -3.39 1.32
C ALA A 72 10.05 -4.91 1.51
N ARG A 73 8.97 -5.36 2.17
CA ARG A 73 8.67 -6.80 2.32
C ARG A 73 8.51 -7.50 0.98
N ILE A 74 7.79 -6.89 0.03
CA ILE A 74 7.62 -7.42 -1.32
C ILE A 74 8.98 -7.57 -2.03
N ALA A 75 9.83 -6.55 -1.95
CA ALA A 75 11.15 -6.56 -2.56
C ALA A 75 12.04 -7.70 -2.03
N VAL A 76 12.05 -7.90 -0.70
CA VAL A 76 12.80 -8.99 -0.05
C VAL A 76 12.27 -10.36 -0.48
N SER A 77 10.95 -10.55 -0.43
CA SER A 77 10.32 -11.81 -0.85
C SER A 77 10.59 -12.13 -2.32
N PHE A 78 10.57 -11.11 -3.19
CA PHE A 78 10.87 -11.26 -4.61
C PHE A 78 12.33 -11.67 -4.86
N ASP A 79 13.30 -11.01 -4.21
CA ASP A 79 14.72 -11.37 -4.33
C ASP A 79 14.97 -12.82 -3.89
N ALA A 80 14.40 -13.22 -2.75
CA ALA A 80 14.51 -14.60 -2.25
C ALA A 80 13.90 -15.63 -3.22
N ALA A 81 12.72 -15.32 -3.80
CA ALA A 81 12.06 -16.17 -4.77
C ALA A 81 12.89 -16.32 -6.06
N GLN A 82 13.46 -15.22 -6.58
CA GLN A 82 14.34 -15.23 -7.74
C GLN A 82 15.57 -16.11 -7.50
N ARG A 83 16.30 -15.88 -6.40
CA ARG A 83 17.49 -16.69 -6.05
C ARG A 83 17.16 -18.18 -5.89
N SER A 84 15.99 -18.49 -5.33
CA SER A 84 15.53 -19.88 -5.20
C SER A 84 15.25 -20.51 -6.56
N ALA A 85 14.59 -19.78 -7.47
CA ALA A 85 14.32 -20.24 -8.82
C ALA A 85 15.61 -20.48 -9.61
N GLU A 86 16.56 -19.54 -9.55
CA GLU A 86 17.88 -19.68 -10.20
C GLU A 86 18.69 -20.84 -9.64
N THR A 87 18.59 -21.09 -8.32
CA THR A 87 19.20 -22.27 -7.70
C THR A 87 18.64 -23.56 -8.29
N ASN A 88 17.31 -23.65 -8.45
CA ASN A 88 16.65 -24.82 -9.04
C ASN A 88 17.00 -25.03 -10.52
N LEU A 89 17.36 -23.94 -11.22
CA LEU A 89 17.83 -23.97 -12.60
C LEU A 89 19.34 -24.25 -12.72
N GLY A 90 20.06 -24.41 -11.60
CA GLY A 90 21.49 -24.69 -11.60
C GLY A 90 22.39 -23.49 -11.90
N VAL A 91 21.87 -22.26 -11.77
CA VAL A 91 22.66 -21.03 -11.97
C VAL A 91 23.81 -20.98 -10.93
N PRO A 92 25.05 -20.63 -11.33
CA PRO A 92 26.18 -20.45 -10.43
C PRO A 92 25.86 -19.46 -9.30
N ALA A 93 26.33 -19.73 -8.08
CA ALA A 93 25.95 -18.95 -6.90
C ALA A 93 26.34 -17.46 -6.98
N ASP A 94 27.42 -17.15 -7.69
CA ASP A 94 27.93 -15.80 -7.97
C ASP A 94 27.13 -15.05 -9.05
N GLU A 95 26.34 -15.76 -9.84
CA GLU A 95 25.48 -15.18 -10.88
C GLU A 95 24.02 -14.99 -10.43
N ARG A 96 23.63 -15.57 -9.28
CA ARG A 96 22.26 -15.47 -8.76
C ARG A 96 21.90 -14.05 -8.31
N GLY A 97 20.70 -13.61 -8.65
CA GLY A 97 20.15 -12.30 -8.31
C GLY A 97 20.69 -11.17 -9.18
N ARG A 98 21.47 -11.45 -10.22
CA ARG A 98 21.93 -10.43 -11.16
C ARG A 98 20.73 -9.77 -11.84
N GLY A 99 20.61 -8.46 -11.67
CA GLY A 99 19.52 -7.66 -12.26
C GLY A 99 18.23 -7.59 -11.44
N VAL A 100 18.11 -8.32 -10.32
CA VAL A 100 16.92 -8.26 -9.45
C VAL A 100 16.69 -6.84 -8.90
N ALA A 101 17.75 -6.16 -8.45
CA ALA A 101 17.66 -4.79 -7.99
C ALA A 101 17.14 -3.83 -9.07
N ALA A 102 17.55 -4.03 -10.33
CA ALA A 102 17.06 -3.23 -11.45
C ALA A 102 15.57 -3.48 -11.75
N GLN A 103 15.11 -4.74 -11.64
CA GLN A 103 13.68 -5.07 -11.77
C GLN A 103 12.84 -4.42 -10.67
N ILE A 104 13.32 -4.45 -9.42
CA ILE A 104 12.64 -3.81 -8.28
C ILE A 104 12.59 -2.29 -8.49
N ALA A 105 13.71 -1.65 -8.88
CA ALA A 105 13.75 -0.21 -9.15
C ALA A 105 12.80 0.18 -10.29
N LEU A 106 12.78 -0.59 -11.38
CA LEU A 106 11.85 -0.39 -12.49
C LEU A 106 10.38 -0.49 -12.03
N ALA A 107 10.05 -1.49 -11.21
CA ALA A 107 8.71 -1.65 -10.64
C ALA A 107 8.30 -0.48 -9.73
N ARG A 108 9.27 0.12 -9.00
CA ARG A 108 9.07 1.34 -8.21
C ARG A 108 9.00 2.62 -9.05
N ARG A 109 9.26 2.53 -10.36
CA ARG A 109 9.41 3.67 -11.27
C ARG A 109 10.57 4.60 -10.85
N GLU A 110 11.61 4.01 -10.26
CA GLU A 110 12.85 4.69 -9.92
C GLU A 110 13.81 4.57 -11.11
N SER A 111 14.11 5.70 -11.76
CA SER A 111 15.15 5.74 -12.79
C SER A 111 16.53 5.64 -12.13
N PRO A 112 17.48 4.88 -12.68
CA PRO A 112 18.86 4.97 -12.23
C PRO A 112 19.35 6.41 -12.38
N PRO A 113 20.13 6.95 -11.40
CA PRO A 113 20.79 8.22 -11.57
C PRO A 113 21.54 8.21 -12.91
N LYS A 114 21.40 9.27 -13.71
CA LYS A 114 22.27 9.43 -14.89
C LYS A 114 23.72 9.41 -14.40
N ASP A 115 24.56 8.59 -15.03
CA ASP A 115 26.01 8.68 -14.84
C ASP A 115 26.43 10.14 -15.10
N PRO A 116 27.12 10.82 -14.17
CA PRO A 116 27.63 12.17 -14.41
C PRO A 116 28.85 12.19 -15.37
N GLY A 117 28.99 11.19 -16.24
CA GLY A 117 30.21 10.90 -16.99
C GLY A 117 30.01 10.54 -18.46
N CYS A 118 28.95 11.01 -19.11
CA CYS A 118 28.79 10.98 -20.57
C CYS A 118 28.40 12.38 -21.06
#